data_AF-A0A921K4K8-F1
#
_entry.id   AF-A0A921K4K8-F1
#
_cell.length_a   1.000
_cell.length_b   1.000
_cell.length_c   1.000
_cell.angle_alpha   90.00
_cell.angle_beta   90.00
_cell.angle_gamma   90.00
#
_symmetry.space_group_name_H-M   'P 1'
#
loop_
_entity.id
_entity.type
_entity.pdbx_description
1 polymer ?
#
loop_
_entity_poly.entity_id
_entity_poly.type
_entity_poly.pdbx_seq_one_letter_code
_entity_poly.pdbx_strand_id
1 'polypeptide(L)'
;MSTTRQLKKILNDTRIENQQKMKIYDLSNPENNFLIVLKKRGLIDYIQVYLNNKHIGATHCSITKEGLEYIEKHKESRQKFIVQTLTSALASIITGVIVTLILVYVFHISK
;
A
#
# COMPACT_ATOMS: atom_id res chain seq x y z
N MET A 1 -8.16 -6.87 -3.26
CA MET A 1 -7.90 -5.69 -2.40
C MET A 1 -6.48 -5.81 -1.83
N SER A 2 -5.67 -4.74 -1.80
CA SER A 2 -4.23 -4.82 -1.44
C SER A 2 -3.98 -4.87 0.07
N THR A 3 -3.06 -5.72 0.54
CA THR A 3 -2.67 -5.87 1.97
C THR A 3 -2.31 -4.54 2.64
N THR A 4 -1.59 -3.66 1.94
CA THR A 4 -1.26 -2.30 2.42
C THR A 4 -2.48 -1.41 2.64
N ARG A 5 -3.56 -1.57 1.85
CA ARG A 5 -4.80 -0.79 2.04
C ARG A 5 -5.53 -1.24 3.31
N GLN A 6 -5.53 -2.53 3.61
CA GLN A 6 -6.12 -3.09 4.84
C GLN A 6 -5.33 -2.65 6.08
N LEU A 7 -4.00 -2.69 6.04
CA LEU A 7 -3.14 -2.18 7.11
C LEU A 7 -3.36 -0.68 7.38
N LYS A 8 -3.45 0.14 6.33
CA LYS A 8 -3.75 1.58 6.49
C LYS A 8 -5.12 1.85 7.13
N LYS A 9 -6.12 1.01 6.84
CA LYS A 9 -7.44 1.11 7.47
C LYS A 9 -7.34 0.86 8.98
N ILE A 10 -6.63 -0.20 9.39
CA ILE A 10 -6.38 -0.49 10.81
C ILE A 10 -5.63 0.66 11.46
N LEU A 11 -4.55 1.16 10.84
CA LEU A 11 -3.76 2.27 11.39
C LEU A 11 -4.60 3.52 11.65
N ASN A 12 -5.49 3.86 10.71
CA ASN A 12 -6.38 5.02 10.85
C ASN A 12 -7.44 4.78 11.92
N ASP A 13 -8.04 3.57 11.98
CA ASP A 13 -8.99 3.20 13.02
C ASP A 13 -8.35 3.23 14.42
N THR A 14 -7.09 2.78 14.57
CA THR A 14 -6.35 2.84 15.85
C THR A 14 -5.97 4.28 16.24
N ARG A 15 -5.73 5.17 15.27
CA ARG A 15 -5.23 6.54 15.53
C ARG A 15 -6.35 7.55 15.81
N ILE A 16 -7.59 7.27 15.40
CA ILE A 16 -8.72 8.20 15.53
C ILE A 16 -9.48 8.04 16.86
N GLU A 17 -9.31 6.94 17.61
CA GLU A 17 -10.21 6.62 18.73
C GLU A 17 -9.46 6.28 20.03
N ASN A 18 -9.00 7.30 20.75
CA ASN A 18 -8.85 7.17 22.21
C ASN A 18 -10.22 7.26 22.94
N GLN A 19 -11.35 7.25 22.21
CA GLN A 19 -12.69 7.51 22.79
C GLN A 19 -13.89 6.77 22.16
N GLN A 20 -13.72 5.79 21.27
CA GLN A 20 -14.89 5.09 20.70
C GLN A 20 -14.80 3.57 20.87
N LYS A 21 -15.98 2.97 21.08
CA LYS A 21 -16.26 1.59 21.49
C LYS A 21 -15.23 0.59 20.96
N MET A 22 -14.72 -0.25 21.87
CA MET A 22 -13.91 -1.43 21.57
C MET A 22 -14.51 -2.20 20.39
N LYS A 23 -13.87 -2.06 19.22
CA LYS A 23 -14.36 -2.61 17.96
C LYS A 23 -13.97 -4.09 17.89
N ILE A 24 -14.97 -4.95 17.88
CA ILE A 24 -14.78 -6.40 17.79
C ILE A 24 -15.11 -6.84 16.37
N TYR A 25 -14.15 -7.48 15.71
CA TYR A 25 -14.27 -8.02 14.36
C TYR A 25 -14.63 -9.51 14.42
N ASP A 26 -15.74 -9.92 13.83
CA ASP A 26 -16.07 -11.34 13.70
C ASP A 26 -15.15 -12.02 12.68
N LEU A 27 -14.32 -12.97 13.12
CA LEU A 27 -13.39 -13.68 12.23
C LEU A 27 -14.07 -14.74 11.36
N SER A 28 -15.33 -15.08 11.64
CA SER A 28 -16.14 -15.92 10.74
C SER A 28 -16.65 -15.16 9.53
N ASN A 29 -16.70 -13.82 9.60
CA ASN A 29 -17.08 -12.98 8.47
C ASN A 29 -15.96 -13.00 7.40
N PRO A 30 -16.26 -13.39 6.14
CA PRO A 30 -15.28 -13.41 5.05
C PRO A 30 -14.58 -12.07 4.82
N GLU A 31 -15.24 -10.95 5.12
CA GLU A 31 -14.66 -9.61 5.01
C GLU A 31 -13.51 -9.39 5.98
N ASN A 32 -13.44 -10.13 7.09
CA ASN A 32 -12.41 -10.02 8.13
C ASN A 32 -11.30 -11.06 8.00
N ASN A 33 -11.35 -11.97 7.02
CA ASN A 33 -10.32 -13.00 6.79
C ASN A 33 -8.90 -12.43 6.64
N PHE A 34 -8.79 -11.18 6.19
CA PHE A 34 -7.50 -10.50 6.09
C PHE A 34 -6.81 -10.33 7.44
N LEU A 35 -7.55 -10.19 8.54
CA LEU A 35 -6.98 -10.07 9.89
C LEU A 35 -6.20 -11.33 10.26
N ILE A 36 -6.75 -12.51 9.95
CA ILE A 36 -6.10 -13.81 10.16
C ILE A 36 -4.80 -13.89 9.36
N VAL A 37 -4.85 -13.49 8.09
CA VAL A 37 -3.68 -13.51 7.19
C VAL A 37 -2.60 -12.54 7.68
N LEU A 38 -2.98 -11.34 8.12
CA LEU A 38 -2.05 -10.33 8.62
C LEU A 38 -1.38 -10.77 9.93
N LYS A 39 -2.14 -11.37 10.86
CA LYS A 39 -1.59 -11.91 12.13
C LYS A 39 -0.65 -13.09 11.88
N LYS A 40 -1.01 -14.01 10.96
CA LYS A 40 -0.12 -15.11 10.56
C LYS A 40 1.20 -14.63 9.97
N ARG A 41 1.20 -13.44 9.35
CA ARG A 41 2.40 -12.80 8.78
C ARG A 41 3.16 -11.92 9.77
N GLY A 42 2.72 -11.83 11.03
CA GLY A 42 3.36 -10.98 12.05
C GLY A 42 3.13 -9.48 11.83
N LEU A 43 2.25 -9.06 10.91
CA LEU A 43 2.07 -7.65 10.53
C LEU A 43 1.10 -6.90 11.44
N ILE A 44 0.20 -7.63 12.09
CA ILE A 44 -0.72 -7.09 13.10
C ILE A 44 -0.76 -8.04 14.29
N ASP A 45 -1.19 -7.51 15.41
CA ASP A 45 -1.59 -8.29 16.56
C ASP A 45 -3.03 -7.99 16.96
N TYR A 46 -3.68 -8.95 17.59
CA TYR A 46 -5.05 -8.81 18.12
C TYR A 46 -5.32 -9.86 19.19
N ILE A 47 -6.24 -9.54 20.09
CA ILE A 47 -6.74 -10.44 21.12
C ILE A 47 -7.94 -11.20 20.57
N GLN A 48 -7.93 -12.53 20.71
CA GLN A 48 -9.07 -13.37 20.36
C GLN A 48 -10.11 -13.35 21.48
N VAL A 49 -11.40 -13.22 21.10
CA VAL A 49 -12.53 -13.24 22.02
C VAL A 49 -13.63 -14.16 21.50
N TYR A 50 -14.47 -14.69 22.38
CA TYR A 50 -15.64 -15.45 21.99
C TYR A 50 -16.84 -14.52 21.85
N LEU A 51 -17.53 -14.60 20.71
CA LEU A 51 -18.75 -13.86 20.42
C LEU A 51 -19.97 -14.64 20.92
N ASN A 52 -21.08 -13.94 21.17
CA ASN A 52 -22.35 -14.54 21.63
C ASN A 52 -22.86 -15.66 20.70
N ASN A 53 -22.48 -15.64 19.43
CA ASN A 53 -22.86 -16.63 18.42
C ASN A 53 -21.91 -17.84 18.38
N LYS A 54 -21.04 -18.03 19.39
CA LYS A 54 -19.98 -19.06 19.47
C LYS A 54 -18.86 -18.92 18.41
N HIS A 55 -18.83 -17.82 17.67
CA HIS A 55 -17.75 -17.50 16.74
C HIS A 55 -16.58 -16.82 17.45
N ILE A 56 -15.40 -16.91 16.85
CA ILE A 56 -14.20 -16.23 17.34
C ILE A 56 -14.18 -14.81 16.75
N GLY A 57 -14.03 -13.82 17.61
CA GLY A 57 -13.79 -12.43 17.25
C GLY A 57 -12.34 -12.01 17.50
N ALA A 58 -11.93 -10.91 16.87
CA ALA A 58 -10.69 -10.20 17.12
C ALA A 58 -10.99 -8.81 17.69
N THR A 59 -10.29 -8.44 18.75
CA THR A 59 -10.37 -7.12 19.37
C THR A 59 -8.96 -6.59 19.66
N HIS A 60 -8.85 -5.29 19.99
CA HIS A 60 -7.57 -4.62 20.24
C HIS A 60 -6.57 -4.87 19.09
N CYS A 61 -7.02 -4.68 17.85
CA CYS A 61 -6.16 -4.84 16.68
C CYS A 61 -5.12 -3.71 16.66
N SER A 62 -3.85 -4.09 16.71
CA SER A 62 -2.70 -3.19 16.64
C SER A 62 -1.77 -3.60 15.51
N ILE A 63 -1.02 -2.64 14.95
CA ILE A 63 -0.01 -2.93 13.94
C ILE A 63 1.31 -3.18 14.66
N THR A 64 2.01 -4.24 14.28
CA THR A 64 3.33 -4.56 14.84
C THR A 64 4.40 -3.67 14.24
N LYS A 65 5.60 -3.68 14.83
CA LYS A 65 6.77 -3.00 14.25
C LYS A 65 7.04 -3.45 12.80
N GLU A 66 6.98 -4.75 12.55
CA GLU A 66 7.14 -5.37 11.22
C GLU A 66 6.04 -4.90 10.25
N GLY A 67 4.81 -4.74 10.74
CA GLY A 67 3.70 -4.19 9.99
C GLY A 67 3.93 -2.76 9.53
N LEU A 68 4.51 -1.91 10.40
CA LEU A 68 4.86 -0.53 10.07
C LEU A 68 5.98 -0.47 9.02
N GLU A 69 7.07 -1.22 9.22
CA GLU A 69 8.18 -1.32 8.27
C GLU A 69 7.71 -1.83 6.89
N TYR A 70 6.79 -2.80 6.87
CA TYR A 70 6.18 -3.29 5.63
C TYR A 70 5.43 -2.19 4.87
N ILE A 71 4.69 -1.33 5.58
CA ILE A 71 3.98 -0.19 4.98
C ILE A 71 4.97 0.82 4.40
N GLU A 72 6.03 1.15 5.14
CA GLU A 72 7.05 2.12 4.70
C GLU A 72 7.81 1.62 3.46
N LYS A 73 8.29 0.38 3.48
CA LYS A 73 8.98 -0.24 2.34
C LYS A 73 8.14 -0.25 1.06
N HIS A 74 6.83 -0.51 1.18
CA HIS A 74 5.92 -0.50 0.02
C HIS A 74 5.47 0.90 -0.40
N LYS A 75 5.62 1.91 0.47
CA LYS A 75 5.44 3.33 0.11
C LYS A 75 6.60 3.81 -0.75
N GLU A 76 7.84 3.47 -0.38
CA GLU A 76 9.03 3.79 -1.16
C GLU A 76 9.08 3.07 -2.51
N SER A 77 8.72 1.79 -2.55
CA SER A 77 8.63 1.01 -3.79
C SER A 77 7.71 1.66 -4.84
N ARG A 78 6.57 2.19 -4.41
CA ARG A 78 5.65 2.89 -5.32
C ARG A 78 6.19 4.26 -5.77
N GLN A 79 6.89 4.98 -4.90
CA GLN A 79 7.54 6.24 -5.25
C GLN A 79 8.67 6.03 -6.27
N LYS A 80 9.52 5.02 -6.07
CA LYS A 80 10.60 4.68 -7.01
C LYS A 80 10.05 4.28 -8.38
N PHE A 81 8.99 3.47 -8.43
CA PHE A 81 8.36 3.10 -9.70
C PHE A 81 7.79 4.30 -10.47
N ILE A 82 7.14 5.24 -9.78
CA ILE A 82 6.59 6.46 -10.39
C ILE A 82 7.72 7.35 -10.93
N VAL A 83 8.78 7.57 -10.15
CA VAL A 83 9.93 8.37 -10.57
C VAL A 83 10.61 7.74 -11.78
N GLN A 84 10.84 6.42 -11.77
CA GLN A 84 11.54 5.71 -12.85
C GLN A 84 10.73 5.66 -14.16
N THR A 85 9.40 5.59 -14.06
CA THR A 85 8.51 5.63 -15.24
C THR A 85 8.41 7.04 -15.82
N LEU A 86 8.36 8.08 -14.96
CA LEU A 86 8.34 9.47 -15.42
C LEU A 86 9.67 9.90 -16.02
N THR A 87 10.80 9.51 -15.44
CA THR A 87 12.14 9.85 -15.98
C THR A 87 12.42 9.16 -17.31
N SER A 88 12.03 7.89 -17.47
CA SER A 88 12.19 7.17 -18.74
C SER A 88 11.29 7.74 -19.86
N ALA A 89 10.04 8.08 -19.54
CA ALA A 89 9.15 8.74 -20.50
C ALA A 89 9.69 10.12 -20.93
N LEU A 90 10.14 10.95 -19.98
CA LEU A 90 10.70 12.27 -20.30
C LEU A 90 12.01 12.18 -21.10
N ALA A 91 12.90 11.24 -20.78
CA ALA A 91 14.12 11.00 -21.53
C ALA A 91 13.82 10.62 -22.99
N SER A 92 12.85 9.72 -23.22
CA SER A 92 12.47 9.29 -24.57
C SER A 92 11.94 10.43 -25.45
N ILE A 93 11.17 11.36 -24.87
CA ILE A 93 10.63 12.53 -25.58
C ILE A 93 11.76 13.49 -25.95
N ILE A 94 12.68 13.77 -25.02
CA ILE A 94 13.82 14.67 -25.25
C ILE A 94 14.73 14.11 -26.35
N THR A 95 15.05 12.80 -26.31
CA THR A 95 15.88 12.18 -27.35
C THR A 95 15.20 12.21 -28.72
N GLY A 96 13.88 11.96 -28.79
CA GLY A 96 13.12 12.03 -30.05
C GLY A 96 13.12 13.44 -30.67
N VAL A 97 12.94 14.48 -29.86
CA VAL A 97 12.97 15.88 -30.33
C VAL A 97 14.36 16.27 -30.83
N ILE A 98 15.42 15.89 -30.11
CA ILE A 98 16.80 16.17 -30.52
C ILE A 98 17.14 15.48 -31.85
N VAL A 99 16.79 14.21 -32.02
CA VAL A 99 17.03 13.46 -33.28
C VAL A 99 16.28 14.12 -34.44
N THR A 100 15.04 14.55 -34.22
CA THR A 100 14.23 15.20 -35.25
C THR A 100 14.83 16.56 -35.64
N LEU A 101 15.30 17.36 -34.67
CA LEU A 101 15.97 18.63 -34.94
C LEU A 101 17.28 18.44 -35.72
N ILE A 102 18.08 17.43 -35.37
CA ILE A 102 19.31 17.09 -36.10
C ILE A 102 18.99 16.69 -37.54
N LEU A 103 17.99 15.82 -37.75
CA LEU A 103 17.58 15.40 -39.10
C LEU A 103 17.10 16.58 -39.96
N VAL A 104 16.27 17.47 -39.40
CA VAL A 104 15.80 18.67 -40.10
C VAL A 104 16.97 19.59 -40.44
N TYR A 105 17.91 19.80 -39.51
CA TYR A 105 19.08 20.64 -39.73
C TYR A 105 20.01 20.08 -40.83
N VAL A 106 20.29 18.78 -40.80
CA VAL A 106 21.13 18.10 -41.82
C VAL A 106 20.47 18.12 -43.20
N PHE A 107 19.14 17.91 -43.27
CA PHE A 107 18.40 17.99 -44.53
C PHE A 107 18.35 19.42 -45.09
N HIS A 108 18.33 20.44 -44.23
CA HIS A 108 18.29 21.83 -44.66
C HIS A 108 19.66 22.35 -45.15
N ILE A 109 20.78 21.76 -44.68
CA ILE A 109 22.13 22.10 -45.13
C ILE A 109 22.55 21.35 -46.40
N SER A 110 21.94 20.20 -46.67
CA SER A 110 22.24 19.38 -47.86
C SER A 110 21.44 19.78 -49.11
N LYS A 111 20.83 20.97 -49.12
CA LYS A 111 20.01 21.52 -50.22
C LYS A 111 20.56 22.87 -50.64
#